data_AF-A0A2E3F6D5-F1
#
_entry.id   AF-A0A2E3F6D5-F1
#
_cell.length_a   1.000
_cell.length_b   1.000
_cell.length_c   1.000
_cell.angle_alpha   90.00
_cell.angle_beta   90.00
_cell.angle_gamma   90.00
#
_symmetry.space_group_name_H-M   'P 1'
#
loop_
_entity.id
_entity.type
_entity.pdbx_description
1 polymer ?
#
loop_
_entity_poly.entity_id
_entity_poly.type
_entity_poly.pdbx_seq_one_letter_code
_entity_poly.pdbx_strand_id
1 'polypeptide(L)'
;MSELLERVESLQKATGTLISRHKQLQQQLQVLAAENAQLKEENAQLKKLVENWEAKYSTLKTANAMLGSNDYKRETKLKINAMMREIDACIAQLAD
;
A
#
# COMPACT_ATOMS: atom_id res chain seq x y z
N MET A 1 -58.94 -12.98 -31.92
CA MET A 1 -58.41 -11.62 -31.65
C MET A 1 -58.01 -11.41 -30.19
N SER A 2 -58.82 -11.84 -29.20
CA SER A 2 -58.52 -11.68 -27.76
C SER A 2 -57.18 -12.31 -27.30
N GLU A 3 -56.91 -13.55 -27.69
CA GLU A 3 -55.74 -14.30 -27.20
C GLU A 3 -54.40 -13.77 -27.74
N LEU A 4 -54.42 -13.24 -28.97
CA LEU A 4 -53.24 -12.57 -29.54
C LEU A 4 -52.97 -11.24 -28.81
N LEU A 5 -54.02 -10.50 -28.46
CA LEU A 5 -53.89 -9.24 -27.71
C LEU A 5 -53.28 -9.49 -26.32
N GLU A 6 -53.77 -10.49 -25.59
CA GLU A 6 -53.23 -10.88 -24.28
C GLU A 6 -51.76 -11.31 -24.34
N ARG A 7 -51.37 -12.08 -25.38
CA ARG A 7 -49.96 -12.46 -25.59
C ARG A 7 -49.07 -11.25 -25.88
N VAL A 8 -49.55 -10.29 -26.66
CA VAL A 8 -48.82 -9.05 -26.94
C VAL A 8 -48.67 -8.20 -25.68
N GLU A 9 -49.73 -8.06 -24.87
CA GLU A 9 -49.67 -7.34 -23.60
C GLU A 9 -48.72 -8.01 -22.59
N SER A 10 -48.75 -9.34 -22.51
CA SER A 10 -47.82 -10.14 -21.71
C SER A 10 -46.35 -9.88 -22.12
N LEU A 11 -46.07 -9.94 -23.43
CA LEU A 11 -44.74 -9.67 -23.97
C LEU A 11 -44.29 -8.23 -23.70
N GLN A 12 -45.18 -7.25 -23.85
CA GLN A 12 -44.89 -5.85 -23.59
C GLN A 12 -44.56 -5.61 -22.11
N LYS A 13 -45.27 -6.27 -21.20
CA LYS A 13 -44.96 -6.22 -19.76
C LYS A 13 -43.61 -6.86 -19.44
N ALA A 14 -43.33 -8.03 -20.01
CA ALA A 14 -42.06 -8.75 -19.80
C ALA A 14 -40.85 -8.00 -20.38
N THR A 15 -41.01 -7.37 -21.56
CA THR A 15 -39.96 -6.53 -22.14
C THR A 15 -39.76 -5.25 -21.33
N GLY A 16 -40.83 -4.62 -20.83
CA GLY A 16 -40.74 -3.45 -19.96
C GLY A 16 -39.98 -3.74 -18.66
N THR A 17 -40.27 -4.86 -18.00
CA THR A 17 -39.53 -5.27 -16.78
C THR A 17 -38.07 -5.59 -17.07
N LEU A 18 -37.78 -6.26 -18.20
CA LEU A 18 -36.42 -6.56 -18.61
C LEU A 18 -35.59 -5.29 -18.84
N ILE A 19 -36.15 -4.30 -19.54
CA ILE A 19 -35.49 -3.01 -19.80
C ILE A 19 -35.22 -2.27 -18.48
N SER A 20 -36.21 -2.23 -17.58
CA SER A 20 -36.05 -1.58 -16.27
C SER A 20 -34.91 -2.23 -15.47
N ARG A 21 -34.89 -3.56 -15.40
CA ARG A 21 -33.84 -4.30 -14.70
C ARG A 21 -32.47 -4.12 -15.34
N HIS A 22 -32.39 -4.06 -16.67
CA HIS A 22 -31.14 -3.80 -17.38
C HIS A 22 -30.59 -2.41 -17.04
N LYS A 23 -31.44 -1.37 -17.02
CA LYS A 23 -31.04 -0.01 -16.62
C LYS A 23 -30.54 0.03 -15.18
N GLN A 24 -31.24 -0.63 -14.24
CA GLN A 24 -30.80 -0.71 -12.84
C GLN A 24 -29.43 -1.39 -12.73
N LEU A 25 -29.21 -2.50 -13.43
CA LEU A 25 -27.92 -3.20 -13.43
C LEU A 25 -26.80 -2.36 -14.04
N GLN A 26 -27.06 -1.63 -15.13
CA GLN A 26 -26.08 -0.72 -15.72
C GLN A 26 -25.70 0.40 -14.73
N GLN A 27 -26.67 0.98 -14.04
CA GLN A 27 -26.41 2.02 -13.04
C GLN A 27 -25.61 1.47 -11.86
N GLN A 28 -25.96 0.29 -11.35
CA GLN A 28 -25.20 -0.37 -10.28
C GLN A 28 -23.76 -0.67 -10.71
N LEU A 29 -23.57 -1.17 -11.92
CA LEU A 29 -22.24 -1.47 -12.47
C LEU A 29 -21.40 -0.19 -12.57
N GLN A 30 -21.99 0.93 -12.99
CA GLN A 30 -21.30 2.21 -13.07
C GLN A 30 -20.85 2.70 -11.68
N VAL A 31 -21.71 2.59 -10.66
CA VAL A 31 -21.38 2.96 -9.28
C VAL A 31 -20.26 2.06 -8.75
N LEU A 32 -20.41 0.74 -8.88
CA LEU A 32 -19.40 -0.23 -8.44
C LEU A 32 -18.05 -0.03 -9.14
N ALA A 33 -18.05 0.31 -10.43
CA ALA A 33 -16.82 0.59 -11.16
C ALA A 33 -16.11 1.84 -10.65
N ALA A 34 -16.86 2.90 -10.32
CA ALA A 34 -16.32 4.13 -9.74
C ALA A 34 -15.73 3.88 -8.34
N GLU A 35 -16.46 3.18 -7.47
CA GLU A 35 -15.97 2.80 -6.13
C GLU A 35 -14.72 1.92 -6.21
N ASN A 36 -14.68 0.96 -7.14
CA ASN A 36 -13.52 0.10 -7.32
C ASN A 36 -12.28 0.89 -7.77
N ALA A 37 -12.47 1.86 -8.68
CA ALA A 37 -11.38 2.74 -9.10
C ALA A 37 -10.86 3.60 -7.94
N GLN A 38 -11.75 4.16 -7.13
CA GLN A 38 -11.38 4.93 -5.95
C GLN A 38 -10.61 4.09 -4.93
N LEU A 39 -11.12 2.90 -4.59
CA LEU A 39 -10.47 1.99 -3.64
C LEU A 39 -9.08 1.54 -4.11
N LYS A 40 -8.90 1.34 -5.42
CA LYS A 40 -7.59 1.02 -5.99
C LYS A 40 -6.58 2.15 -5.82
N GLU A 41 -7.02 3.38 -6.06
CA GLU A 41 -6.17 4.57 -5.89
C GLU A 41 -5.79 4.75 -4.41
N GLU A 42 -6.75 4.68 -3.49
CA GLU A 42 -6.50 4.75 -2.05
C GLU A 42 -5.53 3.66 -1.59
N ASN A 43 -5.69 2.42 -2.07
CA ASN A 43 -4.79 1.32 -1.74
C ASN A 43 -3.36 1.56 -2.26
N ALA A 44 -3.22 2.11 -3.48
CA ALA A 44 -1.92 2.48 -4.02
C ALA A 44 -1.23 3.57 -3.18
N GLN A 45 -1.99 4.56 -2.71
CA GLN A 45 -1.48 5.61 -1.82
C GLN A 45 -1.07 5.07 -0.46
N LEU A 46 -1.89 4.21 0.14
CA LEU A 46 -1.58 3.56 1.42
C LEU A 46 -0.33 2.69 1.33
N LYS A 47 -0.14 1.93 0.24
CA LYS A 47 1.09 1.15 0.02
C LYS A 47 2.34 2.03 -0.01
N LYS A 48 2.31 3.13 -0.77
CA LYS A 48 3.42 4.10 -0.79
C LYS A 48 3.69 4.70 0.60
N LEU A 49 2.64 4.97 1.37
CA LEU A 49 2.78 5.48 2.73
C LEU A 49 3.43 4.45 3.65
N VAL A 50 3.04 3.18 3.55
CA VAL A 50 3.66 2.06 4.29
C VAL A 50 5.13 1.92 3.94
N GLU A 51 5.50 1.90 2.65
CA GLU A 51 6.89 1.83 2.21
C GLU A 51 7.73 3.00 2.76
N ASN A 52 7.16 4.21 2.76
CA ASN A 52 7.81 5.39 3.34
C ASN A 52 8.02 5.25 4.86
N TRP A 53 7.01 4.76 5.59
CA TRP A 53 7.12 4.51 7.02
C TRP A 53 8.13 3.40 7.35
N GLU A 54 8.19 2.34 6.57
CA GLU A 54 9.20 1.30 6.71
C GLU A 54 10.61 1.85 6.50
N ALA A 55 10.82 2.70 5.49
CA ALA A 55 12.10 3.37 5.26
C ALA A 55 12.49 4.31 6.42
N LYS A 56 11.54 5.09 6.94
CA LYS A 56 11.75 5.95 8.12
C LYS A 56 12.06 5.15 9.37
N TYR A 57 11.33 4.07 9.60
CA TYR A 57 11.54 3.18 10.74
C TYR A 57 12.93 2.51 10.66
N SER A 58 13.31 2.00 9.49
CA SER A 58 14.64 1.42 9.25
C SER A 58 15.74 2.45 9.54
N THR A 59 15.59 3.67 9.03
CA THR A 59 16.53 4.77 9.29
C THR A 59 16.65 5.07 10.79
N LEU A 60 15.51 5.17 11.49
CA LEU A 60 15.48 5.42 12.93
C LEU A 60 16.13 4.26 13.72
N LYS A 61 15.86 3.01 13.32
CA LYS A 61 16.45 1.82 13.93
C LYS A 61 17.97 1.81 13.79
N THR A 62 18.48 2.13 12.59
CA THR A 62 19.92 2.25 12.34
C THR A 62 20.55 3.38 13.15
N ALA A 63 19.92 4.55 13.19
CA ALA A 63 20.39 5.68 14.00
C ALA A 63 20.43 5.31 15.49
N ASN A 64 19.41 4.60 16.00
CA ASN A 64 19.35 4.15 17.38
C ASN A 64 20.41 3.08 17.71
N ALA A 65 20.72 2.18 16.76
CA ALA A 65 21.81 1.22 16.91
C ALA A 65 23.19 1.91 16.93
N MET A 66 23.40 2.91 16.05
CA MET A 66 24.62 3.72 16.01
C MET A 66 24.84 4.53 17.29
N LEU A 67 23.75 5.06 17.87
CA LEU A 67 23.78 5.81 19.14
C LEU A 67 23.90 4.91 20.39
N GLY A 68 24.01 3.58 20.22
CA GLY A 68 24.26 2.66 21.30
C GLY A 68 22.99 2.31 22.10
N SER A 69 21.94 1.88 21.41
CA SER A 69 20.80 1.20 22.05
C SER A 69 21.28 -0.01 22.88
N ASN A 70 20.56 -0.37 23.95
CA ASN A 70 20.98 -1.41 24.91
C ASN A 70 21.34 -2.75 24.24
N ASP A 71 20.70 -3.08 23.12
CA ASP A 71 20.92 -4.32 22.38
C ASP A 71 22.23 -4.32 21.57
N TYR A 72 22.70 -3.15 21.12
CA TYR A 72 23.90 -3.01 20.27
C TYR A 72 25.09 -2.35 20.96
N LYS A 73 24.94 -1.88 22.21
CA LYS A 73 26.02 -1.24 23.00
C LYS A 73 27.36 -2.00 22.96
N ARG A 74 27.32 -3.34 23.05
CA ARG A 74 28.54 -4.15 23.05
C ARG A 74 29.22 -4.16 21.68
N GLU A 75 28.45 -4.34 20.61
CA GLU A 75 28.99 -4.39 19.25
C GLU A 75 29.50 -3.02 18.80
N THR A 76 28.75 -1.96 19.08
CA THR A 76 29.14 -0.57 18.79
C THR A 76 30.41 -0.19 19.56
N LYS A 77 30.53 -0.58 20.84
CA LYS A 77 31.76 -0.35 21.62
C LYS A 77 32.98 -1.08 21.06
N LEU A 78 32.81 -2.32 20.59
CA LEU A 78 33.89 -3.07 19.93
C LEU A 78 34.31 -2.41 18.61
N LYS A 79 33.36 -1.93 17.81
CA LYS A 79 33.62 -1.24 16.54
C LYS A 79 34.38 0.08 16.77
N ILE A 80 33.93 0.89 17.73
CA ILE A 80 34.60 2.14 18.11
C ILE A 80 36.02 1.87 18.60
N ASN A 81 36.21 0.86 19.46
CA ASN A 81 37.55 0.51 19.94
C ASN A 81 38.48 0.01 18.83
N ALA A 82 37.94 -0.70 17.82
CA ALA A 82 38.73 -1.09 16.65
C ALA A 82 39.15 0.13 15.81
N MET A 83 38.21 1.05 15.55
CA MET A 83 38.50 2.29 14.83
C MET A 83 39.51 3.18 15.55
N MET A 84 39.43 3.32 16.88
CA MET A 84 40.42 4.07 17.65
C MET A 84 41.81 3.46 17.55
N ARG A 85 41.93 2.12 17.59
CA ARG A 85 43.23 1.44 17.42
C ARG A 85 43.83 1.66 16.03
N GLU A 86 42.99 1.67 14.98
CA GLU A 86 43.44 1.99 13.63
C GLU A 86 43.92 3.44 13.53
N ILE A 87 43.21 4.38 14.17
CA ILE A 87 43.64 5.78 14.26
C ILE A 87 45.00 5.89 14.99
N ASP A 88 45.16 5.23 16.13
CA ASP A 88 46.41 5.23 16.89
C ASP A 88 47.57 4.64 16.07
N ALA A 89 47.31 3.57 15.31
CA ALA A 89 48.30 2.95 14.41
C ALA A 89 48.69 3.90 13.26
N CYS A 90 47.72 4.58 12.64
CA CYS A 90 47.98 5.59 11.62
C CYS A 90 48.75 6.80 12.18
N ILE A 91 48.45 7.25 13.40
CA ILE A 91 49.18 8.33 14.06
C ILE A 91 50.63 7.91 14.33
N ALA A 92 50.85 6.68 14.82
CA ALA A 92 52.20 6.16 15.05
C ALA A 92 53.02 6.09 13.75
N GLN A 93 52.40 5.66 12.64
CA GLN A 93 53.04 5.64 11.32
C GLN A 93 53.39 7.04 10.77
N LEU A 94 52.75 8.10 11.26
CA LEU A 94 53.04 9.50 10.88
C LEU A 94 54.06 10.16 11.81
N ALA A 95 54.33 9.55 12.97
CA ALA A 95 55.28 10.06 13.97
C ALA A 95 56.69 9.48 13.81
N ASP A 96 56.84 8.42 13.02
CA ASP A 96 58.11 7.93 12.44
C ASP A 96 58.40 8.62 11.09
#